data_AF-A0A4E9EQQ5-F1
#
_entry.id   AF-A0A4E9EQQ5-F1
#
_cell.length_a   1.000
_cell.length_b   1.000
_cell.length_c   1.000
_cell.angle_alpha   90.00
_cell.angle_beta   90.00
_cell.angle_gamma   90.00
#
_symmetry.space_group_name_H-M   'P 1'
#
loop_
_entity.id
_entity.type
_entity.pdbx_description
1 polymer ?
#
loop_
_entity_poly.entity_id
_entity_poly.type
_entity_poly.pdbx_seq_one_letter_code
_entity_poly.pdbx_strand_id
1 'polypeptide(L)'
;MNGEIMHAAFIDAEEINGPVTDPMPKTIQFNESCENYRCLCNCFHIKTGALIVAGTELLMLLIFLINSLFIIAEHDTEYEKITGACDSYVMQSSFVSMICIAISFLAVLLLFVGLIRNIAAFLIPHLIVQIIVVLILAFGLTCGIIAFSTNITIFYRLMNAASFKEYPGTSTVALDAEITARFITIFILYLICLILQCWYLMIIHNCYRYLKERCRYMHYCLTFTTPMQTLIFR
;
A
#
# COMPACT_ATOMS: atom_id res chain seq x y z
N MET A 1 -0.95 28.64 28.69
CA MET A 1 0.46 28.93 28.32
C MET A 1 0.61 28.55 26.86
N ASN A 2 0.67 29.54 25.97
CA ASN A 2 0.84 29.33 24.53
C ASN A 2 2.28 28.90 24.28
N GLY A 3 2.54 27.60 24.36
CA GLY A 3 3.75 27.00 23.83
C GLY A 3 3.56 26.80 22.35
N GLU A 4 3.78 27.84 21.55
CA GLU A 4 4.16 27.65 20.15
C GLU A 4 5.45 26.83 20.15
N ILE A 5 5.31 25.51 20.14
CA ILE A 5 6.39 24.63 19.74
C ILE A 5 6.52 24.91 18.25
N MET A 6 7.38 25.87 17.91
CA MET A 6 7.89 26.06 16.57
C MET A 6 8.48 24.72 16.13
N HIS A 7 7.65 23.93 15.46
CA HIS A 7 8.07 22.78 14.71
C HIS A 7 9.09 23.29 13.72
N ALA A 8 10.35 22.90 13.92
CA ALA A 8 11.36 22.93 12.88
C ALA A 8 10.90 21.93 11.80
N ALA A 9 9.93 22.35 10.99
CA ALA A 9 9.85 21.90 9.62
C ALA A 9 11.25 22.13 9.06
N PHE A 10 11.91 21.03 8.69
CA PHE A 10 13.16 21.06 7.98
C PHE A 10 12.97 22.01 6.81
N ILE A 11 13.57 23.20 6.89
CA ILE A 11 13.81 24.03 5.72
C ILE A 11 14.73 23.17 4.88
N ASP A 12 14.18 22.69 3.77
CA ASP A 12 14.92 21.98 2.74
C ASP A 12 16.16 22.81 2.38
N ALA A 13 17.24 22.09 2.07
CA ALA A 13 18.55 22.65 1.84
C ALA A 13 18.55 23.67 0.70
N GLU A 14 18.30 24.94 1.02
CA GLU A 14 18.48 26.07 0.14
C GLU A 14 18.87 27.29 0.99
N GLU A 15 19.85 28.05 0.50
CA GLU A 15 20.54 29.20 1.13
C GLU A 15 21.68 28.89 2.13
N ILE A 16 22.62 28.03 1.72
CA ILE A 16 24.03 28.25 2.09
C ILE A 16 24.54 29.41 1.23
N ASN A 17 24.26 30.66 1.60
CA ASN A 17 24.96 31.86 1.10
C ASN A 17 24.77 33.12 1.98
N GLY A 18 24.58 32.96 3.29
CA GLY A 18 24.62 34.07 4.25
C GLY A 18 25.76 33.88 5.26
N PRO A 19 26.70 34.85 5.43
CA PRO A 19 27.69 34.78 6.48
C PRO A 19 27.06 35.32 7.76
N VAL A 20 26.40 34.47 8.53
CA VAL A 20 25.99 34.81 9.91
C VAL A 20 26.36 33.66 10.84
N THR A 21 27.29 34.01 11.70
CA THR A 21 27.74 33.30 12.90
C THR A 21 26.58 33.08 13.86
N ASP A 22 25.93 31.91 13.78
CA ASP A 22 25.25 31.33 14.94
C ASP A 22 26.22 30.33 15.61
N PRO A 23 26.90 30.68 16.72
CA PRO A 23 27.83 29.78 17.38
C PRO A 23 27.12 28.72 18.25
N MET A 24 25.79 28.75 18.36
CA MET A 24 25.04 27.66 18.98
C MET A 24 24.46 26.75 17.90
N PRO A 25 24.82 25.44 17.86
CA PRO A 25 24.09 24.50 17.02
C PRO A 25 22.63 24.52 17.49
N LYS A 26 21.72 24.90 16.58
CA LYS A 26 20.27 24.85 16.81
C LYS A 26 19.94 23.50 17.44
N THR A 27 19.41 23.51 18.66
CA THR A 27 19.14 22.28 19.41
C THR A 27 18.17 21.42 18.62
N ILE A 28 18.65 20.32 18.04
CA ILE A 28 17.77 19.36 17.36
C ILE A 28 17.06 18.58 18.45
N GLN A 29 15.77 18.82 18.64
CA GLN A 29 14.94 18.06 19.56
C GLN A 29 14.18 17.00 18.77
N PHE A 30 14.30 15.74 19.18
CA PHE A 30 13.49 14.63 18.68
C PHE A 30 12.65 14.10 19.82
N ASN A 31 11.34 14.32 19.74
CA ASN A 31 10.40 13.81 20.73
C ASN A 31 9.65 12.61 20.15
N GLU A 32 10.03 11.39 20.57
CA GLU A 32 9.38 10.14 20.13
C GLU A 32 7.89 10.07 20.53
N SER A 33 7.47 10.82 21.55
CA SER A 33 6.08 10.87 22.00
C SER A 33 5.21 11.91 21.27
N CYS A 34 5.77 12.63 20.29
CA CYS A 34 5.05 13.64 19.52
C CYS A 34 3.82 13.03 18.83
N GLU A 35 2.72 13.78 18.80
CA GLU A 35 1.46 13.34 18.16
C GLU A 35 1.63 13.03 16.67
N ASN A 36 2.58 13.70 16.00
CA ASN A 36 2.92 13.46 14.59
C ASN A 36 3.44 12.03 14.33
N TYR A 37 3.88 11.30 15.37
CA TYR A 37 4.34 9.91 15.29
C TYR A 37 3.32 8.92 15.85
N ARG A 38 2.06 9.34 15.94
CA ARG A 38 0.95 8.47 16.35
C ARG A 38 0.00 8.22 15.19
N CYS A 39 -0.68 7.09 15.24
CA CYS A 39 -1.70 6.68 14.27
C CYS A 39 -2.95 6.17 14.99
N LEU A 40 -4.01 5.86 14.24
CA LEU A 40 -5.27 5.30 14.78
C LEU A 40 -5.84 6.19 15.91
N CYS A 41 -6.18 7.44 15.58
CA CYS A 41 -6.70 8.42 16.56
C CYS A 41 -5.72 8.69 17.72
N ASN A 42 -4.41 8.76 17.43
CA ASN A 42 -3.33 8.95 18.39
C ASN A 42 -3.13 7.81 19.42
N CYS A 43 -3.79 6.66 19.23
CA CYS A 43 -3.72 5.54 20.18
C CYS A 43 -2.38 4.79 20.13
N PHE A 44 -1.82 4.60 18.93
CA PHE A 44 -0.64 3.78 18.75
C PHE A 44 0.53 4.58 18.20
N HIS A 45 1.75 4.20 18.60
CA HIS A 45 2.96 4.70 17.96
C HIS A 45 3.01 4.21 16.50
N ILE A 46 3.56 5.05 15.61
CA ILE A 46 3.50 4.83 14.16
C ILE A 46 4.11 3.50 13.71
N LYS A 47 5.15 3.01 14.39
CA LYS A 47 5.72 1.67 14.12
C LYS A 47 4.72 0.55 14.40
N THR A 48 3.98 0.64 15.50
CA THR A 48 2.95 -0.36 15.85
C THR A 48 1.84 -0.32 14.82
N GLY A 49 1.42 0.87 14.38
CA GLY A 49 0.49 1.03 13.26
C GLY A 49 0.99 0.36 11.98
N ALA A 50 2.24 0.63 11.59
CA ALA A 50 2.84 0.02 10.39
C ALA A 50 2.94 -1.51 10.48
N LEU A 51 3.19 -2.06 11.67
CA LEU A 51 3.17 -3.52 11.89
C LEU A 51 1.76 -4.11 11.77
N ILE A 52 0.74 -3.43 12.30
CA ILE A 52 -0.67 -3.82 12.12
C ILE A 52 -1.02 -3.80 10.64
N VAL A 53 -0.66 -2.72 9.92
CA VAL A 53 -0.86 -2.62 8.46
C VAL A 53 -0.23 -3.81 7.74
N ALA A 54 1.06 -4.09 7.98
CA ALA A 54 1.75 -5.23 7.36
C ALA A 54 1.02 -6.56 7.62
N GLY A 55 0.56 -6.79 8.86
CA GLY A 55 -0.21 -7.99 9.22
C GLY A 55 -1.55 -8.07 8.47
N THR A 56 -2.28 -6.96 8.39
CA THR A 56 -3.56 -6.92 7.65
C THR A 56 -3.36 -7.06 6.14
N GLU A 57 -2.26 -6.57 5.59
CA GLU A 57 -1.94 -6.74 4.17
C GLU A 57 -1.60 -8.19 3.83
N LEU A 58 -0.87 -8.90 4.71
CA LEU A 58 -0.66 -10.34 4.55
C LEU A 58 -1.98 -11.10 4.54
N LEU A 59 -2.92 -10.74 5.42
CA LEU A 59 -4.26 -11.33 5.43
C LEU A 59 -5.04 -11.03 4.14
N MET A 60 -4.99 -9.80 3.65
CA MET A 60 -5.63 -9.42 2.38
C MET A 60 -5.03 -10.20 1.20
N LEU A 61 -3.70 -10.30 1.12
CA LEU A 61 -3.02 -11.08 0.07
C LEU A 61 -3.42 -12.56 0.12
N LEU A 62 -3.57 -13.14 1.31
CA LEU A 62 -4.07 -14.50 1.47
C LEU A 62 -5.50 -14.65 0.95
N ILE A 63 -6.40 -13.71 1.26
CA ILE A 63 -7.78 -13.71 0.76
C ILE A 63 -7.80 -13.61 -0.77
N PHE A 64 -7.00 -12.71 -1.35
CA PHE A 64 -6.88 -12.58 -2.81
C PHE A 64 -6.33 -13.84 -3.47
N LEU A 65 -5.34 -14.49 -2.85
CA LEU A 65 -4.81 -15.76 -3.33
C LEU A 65 -5.88 -16.86 -3.33
N ILE A 66 -6.63 -17.00 -2.24
CA ILE A 66 -7.73 -17.98 -2.13
C ILE A 66 -8.78 -17.69 -3.21
N ASN A 67 -9.17 -16.43 -3.40
CA ASN A 67 -10.14 -16.06 -4.45
C ASN A 67 -9.61 -16.38 -5.86
N SER A 68 -8.33 -16.09 -6.15
CA SER A 68 -7.72 -16.42 -7.44
C SER A 68 -7.69 -17.92 -7.68
N LEU A 69 -7.37 -18.73 -6.67
CA LEU A 69 -7.39 -20.19 -6.77
C LEU A 69 -8.81 -20.73 -6.95
N PHE A 70 -9.80 -20.13 -6.29
CA PHE A 70 -11.20 -20.49 -6.44
C PHE A 70 -11.70 -20.24 -7.87
N ILE A 71 -11.36 -19.09 -8.47
CA ILE A 71 -11.70 -18.78 -9.88
C ILE A 71 -11.09 -19.80 -10.85
N ILE A 72 -9.84 -20.22 -10.63
CA ILE A 72 -9.22 -21.27 -11.44
C ILE A 72 -9.95 -22.61 -11.26
N ALA A 73 -10.27 -22.99 -10.03
CA ALA A 73 -10.91 -24.27 -9.73
C ALA A 73 -12.33 -24.37 -10.33
N GLU A 74 -13.04 -23.25 -10.42
CA GLU A 74 -14.38 -23.14 -11.01
C GLU A 74 -14.33 -22.95 -12.54
N HIS A 75 -13.16 -22.72 -13.12
CA HIS A 75 -13.03 -22.53 -14.57
C HIS A 75 -13.40 -23.82 -15.30
N ASP A 76 -14.57 -23.80 -15.92
CA ASP A 76 -15.07 -24.92 -16.70
C ASP A 76 -14.41 -24.98 -18.09
N THR A 77 -13.59 -26.02 -18.28
CA THR A 77 -12.93 -26.31 -19.58
C THR A 77 -13.88 -26.94 -20.61
N GLU A 78 -15.13 -27.26 -20.24
CA GLU A 78 -16.10 -27.84 -21.16
C GLU A 78 -16.44 -26.88 -22.31
N TYR A 79 -16.51 -25.57 -22.04
CA TYR A 79 -16.75 -24.55 -23.08
C TYR A 79 -15.62 -24.49 -24.13
N GLU A 80 -14.36 -24.61 -23.69
CA GLU A 80 -13.19 -24.67 -24.59
C GLU A 80 -13.24 -25.93 -25.48
N LYS A 81 -13.63 -27.08 -24.92
CA LYS A 81 -13.78 -28.33 -25.68
C LYS A 81 -14.87 -28.25 -26.75
N ILE A 82 -15.96 -27.53 -26.48
CA ILE A 82 -17.11 -27.43 -27.39
C ILE A 82 -16.85 -26.40 -28.50
N THR A 83 -16.25 -25.25 -28.18
CA THR A 83 -16.10 -24.13 -29.13
C THR A 83 -14.76 -24.14 -29.88
N GLY A 84 -13.74 -24.84 -29.37
CA GLY A 84 -12.38 -24.82 -29.92
C GLY A 84 -11.68 -23.47 -29.78
N ALA A 85 -12.31 -22.49 -29.11
CA ALA A 85 -11.71 -21.21 -28.78
C ALA A 85 -11.05 -21.33 -27.40
N CYS A 86 -9.73 -21.17 -27.33
CA CYS A 86 -9.04 -21.05 -26.05
C CYS A 86 -9.51 -19.77 -25.37
N ASP A 87 -10.33 -19.90 -24.32
CA ASP A 87 -10.67 -18.80 -23.41
C ASP A 87 -9.49 -18.51 -22.49
N SER A 88 -8.38 -18.06 -23.09
CA SER A 88 -7.11 -17.80 -22.42
C SER A 88 -7.20 -16.67 -21.40
N TYR A 89 -8.28 -15.88 -21.40
CA TYR A 89 -8.41 -14.69 -20.55
C TYR A 89 -8.44 -15.05 -19.05
N VAL A 90 -9.06 -16.17 -18.66
CA VAL A 90 -9.11 -16.60 -17.24
C VAL A 90 -7.72 -17.00 -16.76
N MET A 91 -7.02 -17.83 -17.54
CA MET A 91 -5.66 -18.27 -17.22
C MET A 91 -4.65 -17.12 -17.25
N GLN A 92 -4.75 -16.23 -18.23
CA GLN A 92 -3.90 -15.05 -18.32
C GLN A 92 -4.13 -14.11 -17.13
N SER A 93 -5.40 -13.81 -16.80
CA SER A 93 -5.76 -12.99 -15.65
C SER A 93 -5.24 -13.60 -14.35
N SER A 94 -5.38 -14.92 -14.19
CA SER A 94 -4.88 -15.61 -13.01
C SER A 94 -3.35 -15.66 -12.94
N PHE A 95 -2.63 -15.73 -14.06
CA PHE A 95 -1.18 -15.69 -14.04
C PHE A 95 -0.67 -14.30 -13.62
N VAL A 96 -1.32 -13.25 -14.13
CA VAL A 96 -1.03 -11.85 -13.75
C VAL A 96 -1.31 -11.63 -12.26
N SER A 97 -2.45 -12.13 -11.74
CA SER A 97 -2.78 -12.00 -10.31
C SER A 97 -1.72 -12.64 -9.42
N MET A 98 -1.24 -13.84 -9.77
CA MET A 98 -0.20 -14.56 -9.01
C MET A 98 1.12 -13.79 -8.96
N ILE A 99 1.55 -13.19 -10.09
CA ILE A 99 2.74 -12.35 -10.14
C ILE A 99 2.56 -11.10 -9.27
N CYS A 100 1.42 -10.41 -9.38
CA CYS A 100 1.12 -9.23 -8.57
C CYS A 100 1.09 -9.54 -7.07
N ILE A 101 0.51 -10.68 -6.68
CA ILE A 101 0.49 -11.16 -5.29
C ILE A 101 1.92 -11.43 -4.80
N ALA A 102 2.76 -12.09 -5.60
CA ALA A 102 4.15 -12.39 -5.24
C ALA A 102 4.99 -11.11 -5.05
N ILE A 103 4.85 -10.12 -5.94
CA ILE A 103 5.54 -8.82 -5.82
C ILE A 103 5.06 -8.08 -4.55
N SER A 104 3.74 -8.08 -4.30
CA SER A 104 3.16 -7.44 -3.12
C SER A 104 3.63 -8.10 -1.83
N PHE A 105 3.68 -9.44 -1.80
CA PHE A 105 4.20 -10.20 -0.68
C PHE A 105 5.67 -9.85 -0.38
N LEU A 106 6.52 -9.78 -1.41
CA LEU A 106 7.92 -9.36 -1.26
C LEU A 106 8.02 -7.93 -0.70
N ALA A 107 7.17 -7.01 -1.16
CA ALA A 107 7.14 -5.64 -0.65
C ALA A 107 6.76 -5.58 0.83
N VAL A 108 5.79 -6.39 1.28
CA VAL A 108 5.42 -6.50 2.69
C VAL A 108 6.54 -7.14 3.54
N LEU A 109 7.26 -8.12 3.01
CA LEU A 109 8.44 -8.67 3.69
C LEU A 109 9.54 -7.60 3.87
N LEU A 110 9.81 -6.80 2.84
CA LEU A 110 10.76 -5.69 2.93
C LEU A 110 10.30 -4.64 3.95
N LEU A 111 9.01 -4.32 3.99
CA LEU A 111 8.42 -3.47 5.03
C LEU A 111 8.73 -4.03 6.43
N PHE A 112 8.48 -5.32 6.65
CA PHE A 112 8.73 -5.96 7.94
C PHE A 112 10.21 -5.91 8.37
N VAL A 113 11.12 -6.21 7.44
CA VAL A 113 12.57 -6.11 7.66
C VAL A 113 12.97 -4.67 7.95
N GLY A 114 12.43 -3.70 7.21
CA GLY A 114 12.65 -2.27 7.41
C GLY A 114 12.21 -1.79 8.79
N LEU A 115 11.05 -2.25 9.26
CA LEU A 115 10.52 -1.93 10.58
C LEU A 115 11.38 -2.52 11.71
N ILE A 116 11.75 -3.81 11.63
CA ILE A 116 12.58 -4.46 12.65
C ILE A 116 13.98 -3.83 12.71
N ARG A 117 14.58 -3.59 11.55
CA ARG A 117 15.95 -3.04 11.46
C ARG A 117 15.98 -1.52 11.62
N ASN A 118 14.83 -0.85 11.70
CA ASN A 118 14.70 0.62 11.74
C ASN A 118 15.34 1.32 10.51
N ILE A 119 15.24 0.71 9.34
CA ILE A 119 15.82 1.21 8.09
C ILE A 119 14.70 1.75 7.19
N ALA A 120 14.65 3.08 7.04
CA ALA A 120 13.63 3.76 6.25
C ALA A 120 13.64 3.35 4.76
N ALA A 121 14.81 3.02 4.19
CA ALA A 121 14.95 2.71 2.77
C ALA A 121 14.11 1.49 2.33
N PHE A 122 13.91 0.51 3.21
CA PHE A 122 13.12 -0.69 2.90
C PHE A 122 11.60 -0.46 2.88
N LEU A 123 11.13 0.72 3.32
CA LEU A 123 9.72 1.11 3.21
C LEU A 123 9.40 1.66 1.81
N ILE A 124 10.40 2.12 1.06
CA ILE A 124 10.21 2.75 -0.26
C ILE A 124 9.58 1.77 -1.27
N PRO A 125 10.06 0.52 -1.43
CA PRO A 125 9.44 -0.44 -2.34
C PRO A 125 7.97 -0.71 -2.01
N HIS A 126 7.64 -0.79 -0.71
CA HIS A 126 6.27 -0.97 -0.25
C HIS A 126 5.38 0.22 -0.61
N LEU A 127 5.83 1.45 -0.37
CA LEU A 127 5.11 2.66 -0.78
C LEU A 127 4.85 2.71 -2.29
N ILE A 128 5.84 2.33 -3.12
CA ILE A 128 5.69 2.29 -4.57
C ILE A 128 4.62 1.27 -4.98
N VAL A 129 4.69 0.05 -4.46
CA VAL A 129 3.70 -1.00 -4.75
C VAL A 129 2.31 -0.57 -4.29
N GLN A 130 2.19 0.07 -3.12
CA GLN A 130 0.91 0.54 -2.59
C GLN A 130 0.28 1.61 -3.48
N ILE A 131 1.05 2.56 -4.00
CA ILE A 131 0.56 3.54 -4.99
C ILE A 131 0.05 2.84 -6.24
N ILE A 132 0.79 1.86 -6.77
CA ILE A 132 0.38 1.08 -7.94
C ILE A 132 -0.93 0.33 -7.66
N VAL A 133 -1.05 -0.31 -6.49
CA VAL A 133 -2.27 -1.02 -6.06
C VAL A 133 -3.47 -0.07 -5.98
N VAL A 134 -3.31 1.12 -5.41
CA VAL A 134 -4.37 2.14 -5.34
C VAL A 134 -4.83 2.53 -6.74
N LEU A 135 -3.90 2.76 -7.69
CA LEU A 135 -4.23 3.09 -9.08
C LEU A 135 -4.98 1.94 -9.79
N ILE A 136 -4.52 0.70 -9.61
CA ILE A 136 -5.16 -0.49 -10.20
C ILE A 136 -6.56 -0.69 -9.61
N LEU A 137 -6.74 -0.53 -8.31
CA LEU A 137 -8.05 -0.63 -7.65
C LEU A 137 -9.02 0.46 -8.13
N ALA A 138 -8.56 1.71 -8.23
CA ALA A 138 -9.37 2.81 -8.73
C ALA A 138 -9.80 2.58 -10.19
N PHE A 139 -8.87 2.11 -11.03
CA PHE A 139 -9.17 1.74 -12.42
C PHE A 139 -10.18 0.58 -12.48
N GLY A 140 -9.93 -0.51 -11.74
CA GLY A 140 -10.82 -1.68 -11.68
C GLY A 140 -12.23 -1.34 -11.22
N LEU A 141 -12.38 -0.49 -10.21
CA LEU A 141 -13.68 0.01 -9.74
C LEU A 141 -14.38 0.86 -10.81
N THR A 142 -13.64 1.71 -11.52
CA THR A 142 -14.21 2.50 -12.63
C THR A 142 -14.72 1.58 -13.75
N CYS A 143 -13.93 0.56 -14.12
CA CYS A 143 -14.35 -0.46 -15.07
C CYS A 143 -15.60 -1.22 -14.59
N GLY A 144 -15.69 -1.53 -13.28
CA GLY A 144 -16.85 -2.19 -12.70
C GLY A 144 -18.13 -1.37 -12.73
N ILE A 145 -18.04 -0.07 -12.46
CA ILE A 145 -19.17 0.85 -12.59
C ILE A 145 -19.65 0.90 -14.03
N ILE A 146 -18.73 1.00 -15.00
CA ILE A 146 -19.08 1.02 -16.43
C ILE A 146 -19.69 -0.32 -16.84
N ALA A 147 -19.12 -1.46 -16.43
CA ALA A 147 -19.63 -2.79 -16.73
C ALA A 147 -21.08 -2.96 -16.26
N PHE A 148 -21.35 -2.60 -15.01
CA PHE A 148 -22.68 -2.73 -14.42
C PHE A 148 -23.69 -1.77 -15.04
N SER A 149 -23.26 -0.56 -15.40
CA SER A 149 -24.16 0.46 -15.97
C SER A 149 -24.48 0.21 -17.45
N THR A 150 -23.55 -0.38 -18.21
CA THR A 150 -23.66 -0.53 -19.67
C THR A 150 -23.92 -1.96 -20.13
N ASN A 151 -23.73 -2.95 -19.25
CA ASN A 151 -23.77 -4.37 -19.54
C ASN A 151 -22.80 -4.85 -20.64
N ILE A 152 -21.75 -4.07 -20.95
CA ILE A 152 -20.79 -4.41 -22.01
C ILE A 152 -19.88 -5.56 -21.59
N THR A 153 -19.79 -6.60 -22.44
CA THR A 153 -19.00 -7.83 -22.22
C THR A 153 -17.52 -7.56 -21.95
N ILE A 154 -16.92 -6.61 -22.66
CA ILE A 154 -15.48 -6.28 -22.57
C ILE A 154 -15.06 -5.95 -21.13
N PHE A 155 -15.87 -5.17 -20.40
CA PHE A 155 -15.55 -4.80 -19.03
C PHE A 155 -15.76 -5.95 -18.04
N TYR A 156 -16.73 -6.83 -18.29
CA TYR A 156 -16.87 -8.06 -17.50
C TYR A 156 -15.69 -9.01 -17.69
N ARG A 157 -15.20 -9.19 -18.94
CA ARG A 157 -13.98 -9.97 -19.22
C ARG A 157 -12.77 -9.37 -18.53
N LEU A 158 -12.61 -8.04 -18.60
CA LEU A 158 -11.48 -7.33 -17.99
C LEU A 158 -11.43 -7.51 -16.46
N MET A 159 -12.59 -7.53 -15.80
CA MET A 159 -12.65 -7.72 -14.35
C MET A 159 -12.48 -9.17 -13.90
N ASN A 160 -12.69 -10.13 -14.81
CA ASN A 160 -12.65 -11.57 -14.51
C ASN A 160 -13.48 -11.96 -13.26
N ALA A 161 -14.60 -11.29 -13.03
CA ALA A 161 -15.33 -11.37 -11.76
C ALA A 161 -16.26 -12.59 -11.66
N ALA A 162 -16.75 -13.07 -12.81
CA ALA A 162 -17.59 -14.26 -12.91
C ALA A 162 -17.64 -14.77 -14.36
N SER A 163 -17.93 -16.05 -14.55
CA SER A 163 -18.34 -16.58 -15.85
C SER A 163 -19.72 -16.00 -16.20
N PHE A 164 -19.92 -15.62 -17.46
CA PHE A 164 -21.19 -15.05 -17.91
C PHE A 164 -21.55 -15.56 -19.30
N LYS A 165 -22.84 -15.55 -19.62
CA LYS A 165 -23.34 -15.93 -20.95
C LYS A 165 -23.48 -14.69 -21.81
N GLU A 166 -22.76 -14.66 -22.93
CA GLU A 166 -22.92 -13.62 -23.93
C GLU A 166 -24.23 -13.83 -24.69
N TYR A 167 -24.98 -12.76 -24.92
CA TYR A 167 -26.12 -12.82 -25.82
C TYR A 167 -25.62 -13.05 -27.25
N PRO A 168 -26.15 -14.05 -27.99
CA PRO A 168 -25.69 -14.32 -29.35
C PRO A 168 -25.87 -13.09 -30.24
N GLY A 169 -24.78 -12.63 -30.86
CA GLY A 169 -24.79 -11.49 -31.79
C GLY A 169 -24.77 -10.10 -31.14
N THR A 170 -24.61 -9.98 -29.82
CA THR A 170 -24.47 -8.68 -29.15
C THR A 170 -23.26 -8.65 -28.21
N SER A 171 -22.80 -7.45 -27.87
CA SER A 171 -21.71 -7.24 -26.91
C SER A 171 -22.23 -7.04 -25.48
N THR A 172 -23.41 -7.58 -25.15
CA THR A 172 -24.02 -7.46 -23.82
C THR A 172 -24.15 -8.81 -23.11
N VAL A 173 -24.22 -8.74 -21.78
CA VAL A 173 -24.24 -9.90 -20.89
C VAL A 173 -25.61 -10.06 -20.22
N ALA A 174 -26.07 -11.31 -20.11
CA ALA A 174 -27.12 -11.69 -19.15
C ALA A 174 -26.46 -12.19 -17.86
N LEU A 175 -26.68 -11.51 -16.74
CA LEU A 175 -26.24 -12.01 -15.43
C LEU A 175 -27.40 -12.70 -14.73
N ASP A 176 -27.16 -13.94 -14.32
CA ASP A 176 -28.04 -14.62 -13.37
C ASP A 176 -27.94 -13.96 -11.98
N ALA A 177 -28.94 -14.19 -11.12
CA ALA A 177 -28.99 -13.59 -9.79
C ALA A 177 -27.75 -13.94 -8.93
N GLU A 178 -27.24 -15.17 -9.05
CA GLU A 178 -26.05 -15.65 -8.34
C GLU A 178 -24.77 -14.91 -8.80
N ILE A 179 -24.57 -14.82 -10.12
CA ILE A 179 -23.44 -14.10 -10.74
C ILE A 179 -23.47 -12.63 -10.34
N THR A 180 -24.66 -12.01 -10.37
CA THR A 180 -24.87 -10.62 -9.96
C THR A 180 -24.51 -10.40 -8.49
N ALA A 181 -24.92 -11.30 -7.59
CA ALA A 181 -24.61 -11.22 -6.17
C ALA A 181 -23.09 -11.34 -5.91
N ARG A 182 -22.41 -12.26 -6.60
CA ARG A 182 -20.95 -12.40 -6.51
C ARG A 182 -20.24 -11.14 -6.99
N PHE A 183 -20.68 -10.59 -8.13
CA PHE A 183 -20.13 -9.36 -8.68
C PHE A 183 -20.23 -8.19 -7.70
N ILE A 184 -21.42 -7.96 -7.13
CA ILE A 184 -21.66 -6.90 -6.14
C ILE A 184 -20.80 -7.11 -4.90
N THR A 185 -20.67 -8.34 -4.41
CA THR A 185 -19.87 -8.67 -3.23
C THR A 185 -18.39 -8.35 -3.44
N ILE A 186 -17.82 -8.76 -4.58
CA ILE A 186 -16.43 -8.46 -4.95
C ILE A 186 -16.24 -6.94 -5.11
N PHE A 187 -17.20 -6.27 -5.74
CA PHE A 187 -17.14 -4.82 -5.94
C PHE A 187 -17.11 -4.04 -4.61
N ILE A 188 -17.97 -4.39 -3.65
CA ILE A 188 -17.98 -3.80 -2.31
C ILE A 188 -16.65 -4.08 -1.59
N LEU A 189 -16.15 -5.31 -1.68
CA LEU A 189 -14.85 -5.67 -1.09
C LEU A 189 -13.72 -4.80 -1.67
N TYR A 190 -13.70 -4.57 -2.98
CA TYR A 190 -12.68 -3.74 -3.63
C TYR A 190 -12.79 -2.26 -3.23
N LEU A 191 -14.00 -1.76 -3.00
CA LEU A 191 -14.22 -0.40 -2.49
C LEU A 191 -13.65 -0.25 -1.07
N ILE A 192 -13.93 -1.20 -0.18
CA ILE A 192 -13.37 -1.23 1.17
C ILE A 192 -11.84 -1.32 1.11
N CYS A 193 -11.30 -2.19 0.25
CA CYS A 193 -9.87 -2.30 0.02
C CYS A 193 -9.26 -0.98 -0.43
N LEU A 194 -9.87 -0.25 -1.37
CA LEU A 194 -9.36 1.05 -1.83
C LEU A 194 -9.25 2.06 -0.66
N ILE A 195 -10.29 2.16 0.16
CA ILE A 195 -10.31 3.06 1.32
C ILE A 195 -9.19 2.68 2.31
N LEU A 196 -9.06 1.39 2.62
CA LEU A 196 -8.01 0.90 3.50
C LEU A 196 -6.61 1.16 2.92
N GLN A 197 -6.39 0.90 1.64
CA GLN A 197 -5.10 1.11 0.98
C GLN A 197 -4.67 2.59 0.99
N CYS A 198 -5.60 3.51 0.73
CA CYS A 198 -5.33 4.95 0.86
C CYS A 198 -4.92 5.34 2.29
N TRP A 199 -5.59 4.77 3.29
CA TRP A 199 -5.26 5.03 4.68
C TRP A 199 -3.94 4.38 5.12
N TYR A 200 -3.64 3.18 4.64
CA TYR A 200 -2.40 2.46 4.91
C TYR A 200 -1.20 3.21 4.32
N LEU A 201 -1.33 3.75 3.11
CA LEU A 201 -0.33 4.61 2.49
C LEU A 201 0.06 5.77 3.41
N MET A 202 -0.92 6.44 4.03
CA MET A 202 -0.65 7.52 4.99
C MET A 202 0.12 7.03 6.22
N ILE A 203 -0.25 5.87 6.78
CA ILE A 203 0.43 5.28 7.93
C ILE A 203 1.89 4.93 7.59
N ILE A 204 2.13 4.25 6.47
CA ILE A 204 3.47 3.85 6.06
C ILE A 204 4.32 5.07 5.68
N HIS A 205 3.75 6.08 5.04
CA HIS A 205 4.44 7.33 4.73
C HIS A 205 4.90 8.06 6.01
N ASN A 206 4.02 8.18 7.00
CA ASN A 206 4.35 8.76 8.30
C ASN A 206 5.42 7.93 9.03
N CYS A 207 5.37 6.59 8.92
CA CYS A 207 6.40 5.72 9.48
C CYS A 207 7.77 5.93 8.79
N TYR A 208 7.77 6.07 7.47
CA TYR A 208 8.98 6.37 6.69
C TYR A 208 9.60 7.71 7.14
N ARG A 209 8.77 8.76 7.25
CA ARG A 209 9.21 10.06 7.74
C ARG A 209 9.80 9.96 9.14
N TYR A 210 9.10 9.29 10.07
CA TYR A 210 9.59 9.05 11.43
C TYR A 210 10.95 8.34 11.44
N LEU A 211 11.13 7.26 10.66
CA LEU A 211 12.40 6.52 10.62
C LEU A 211 13.53 7.38 10.05
N LYS A 212 13.25 8.19 9.02
CA LYS A 212 14.22 9.13 8.44
C LYS A 212 14.64 10.20 9.44
N GLU A 213 13.69 10.81 10.14
CA GLU A 213 13.94 11.83 11.17
C GLU A 213 14.73 11.24 12.35
N ARG A 214 14.35 10.05 12.84
CA ARG A 214 15.09 9.33 13.88
C ARG A 214 16.52 9.01 13.48
N CYS A 215 16.74 8.55 12.25
CA CYS A 215 18.08 8.26 11.73
C CYS A 215 18.96 9.52 11.69
N ARG A 216 18.42 10.65 11.20
CA ARG A 216 19.11 11.94 11.20
C ARG A 216 19.45 12.41 12.61
N TYR A 217 18.50 12.28 13.55
CA TYR A 217 18.73 12.61 14.95
C TYR A 217 19.83 11.75 15.57
N MET A 218 19.82 10.44 15.32
CA MET A 218 20.87 9.53 15.81
C MET A 218 22.25 9.91 15.26
N HIS A 219 22.36 10.26 13.97
CA HIS A 219 23.60 10.75 13.40
C HIS A 219 24.07 12.05 14.06
N TYR A 220 23.17 13.01 14.29
CA TYR A 220 23.49 14.24 15.01
C TYR A 220 24.01 13.95 16.42
N CYS A 221 23.34 13.08 17.18
CA CYS A 221 23.82 12.67 18.49
C CYS A 221 25.20 12.01 18.42
N LEU A 222 25.44 11.10 17.49
CA LEU A 222 26.77 10.47 17.36
C LEU A 222 27.87 11.49 16.98
N THR A 223 27.54 12.55 16.24
CA THR A 223 28.52 13.59 15.87
C THR A 223 28.80 14.56 17.02
N PHE A 224 27.80 14.95 17.81
CA PHE A 224 27.91 16.04 18.80
C PHE A 224 27.83 15.59 20.27
N THR A 225 27.42 14.34 20.53
CA THR A 225 27.36 13.73 21.87
C THR A 225 28.34 12.57 22.04
N THR A 226 29.29 12.38 21.12
CA THR A 226 30.54 11.71 21.51
C THR A 226 31.00 12.39 22.80
N PRO A 227 31.28 11.61 23.85
CA PRO A 227 31.66 12.20 25.11
C PRO A 227 32.81 13.13 24.78
N MET A 228 32.85 14.32 25.39
CA MET A 228 34.14 14.92 25.68
C MET A 228 35.00 13.74 26.06
N GLN A 229 35.94 13.35 25.18
CA GLN A 229 37.08 12.57 25.62
C GLN A 229 37.50 13.39 26.80
N THR A 230 37.19 12.86 27.98
CA THR A 230 37.58 13.43 29.23
C THR A 230 39.02 13.74 28.95
N LEU A 231 39.34 15.02 29.03
CA LEU A 231 40.69 15.47 29.13
C LEU A 231 41.29 14.57 30.21
N ILE A 232 41.90 13.45 29.78
CA ILE A 232 42.94 12.76 30.49
C ILE A 232 44.15 13.69 30.29
N PHE A 233 43.97 14.89 30.82
CA PHE A 233 44.98 15.86 31.15
C PHE A 233 44.85 16.00 32.66
N ARG A 234 45.17 14.90 33.36
CA ARG A 234 46.01 14.98 34.55
C ARG A 234 46.64 13.65 34.87
#